data_AF-A0A561VL86-F1
#
_entry.id   AF-A0A561VL86-F1
#
_cell.length_a   1.000
_cell.length_b   1.000
_cell.length_c   1.000
_cell.angle_alpha   90.00
_cell.angle_beta   90.00
_cell.angle_gamma   90.00
#
_symmetry.space_group_name_H-M   'P 1'
#
loop_
_entity.id
_entity.type
_entity.pdbx_description
1 polymer ?
#
loop_
_entity_poly.entity_id
_entity_poly.type
_entity_poly.pdbx_seq_one_letter_code
_entity_poly.pdbx_strand_id
1 'polypeptide(L)'
;MSPAEVLATYRPAFGGPGWKRAIRGLLADPGSAQRVELLRVELVRHGGFAEPIVVEPARREILDGMHRIAAAVLSEHDTLEVADSYADLPDRRRVQVVLGAGTAVGSWAVDRVAGALRSFPFAGGWTTCAGLFPGEREIVGWWHCPAGRDEALGAELIGRAARAGVRLTLGPITAIDDSDDQG
;
A
#
# COMPACT_ATOMS: atom_id res chain seq x y z
N MET A 1 6.48 18.15 4.63
CA MET A 1 7.82 17.75 5.13
C MET A 1 8.69 17.35 3.96
N SER A 2 9.98 17.67 3.95
CA SER A 2 10.89 17.14 2.92
C SER A 2 11.07 15.62 3.04
N PRO A 3 11.42 14.89 1.96
CA PRO A 3 11.71 13.46 2.05
C PRO A 3 12.79 13.12 3.09
N ALA A 4 13.79 14.00 3.24
CA ALA A 4 14.86 13.84 4.23
C ALA A 4 14.34 13.95 5.67
N GLU A 5 13.44 14.89 5.95
CA GLU A 5 12.82 15.04 7.28
C GLU A 5 11.93 13.85 7.62
N VAL A 6 11.13 13.37 6.66
CA VAL A 6 10.28 12.17 6.86
C VAL A 6 11.15 10.97 7.23
N LEU A 7 12.24 10.73 6.49
CA LEU A 7 13.15 9.60 6.72
C LEU A 7 14.04 9.75 7.96
N ALA A 8 14.26 10.97 8.45
CA ALA A 8 14.93 11.23 9.72
C ALA A 8 14.01 11.01 10.92
N THR A 9 12.70 11.25 10.74
CA THR A 9 11.70 11.23 11.81
C THR A 9 11.10 9.85 11.98
N TYR A 10 10.67 9.23 10.89
CA TYR A 10 9.87 8.01 10.88
C TYR A 10 10.64 6.84 10.27
N ARG A 11 10.41 5.65 10.82
CA ARG A 11 10.99 4.39 10.38
C ARG A 11 9.99 3.66 9.48
N PRO A 12 10.41 3.05 8.37
CA PRO A 12 9.52 2.18 7.60
C PRO A 12 8.94 1.06 8.47
N ALA A 13 7.65 0.73 8.29
CA ALA A 13 7.02 -0.41 8.97
C ALA A 13 7.69 -1.77 8.65
N PHE A 14 8.54 -1.85 7.62
CA PHE A 14 9.25 -3.05 7.19
C PHE A 14 10.74 -2.76 6.92
N GLY A 15 11.64 -3.64 7.39
CA GLY A 15 13.10 -3.52 7.17
C GLY A 15 13.92 -2.98 8.37
N GLY A 16 13.26 -2.66 9.49
CA GLY A 16 13.92 -2.29 10.75
C GLY A 16 14.84 -1.06 10.64
N PRO A 17 15.89 -0.94 11.48
CA PRO A 17 16.77 0.23 11.54
C PRO A 17 17.59 0.53 10.25
N GLY A 18 17.64 -0.39 9.29
CA GLY A 18 18.52 -0.35 8.12
C GLY A 18 17.99 0.41 6.91
N TRP A 19 17.11 1.41 7.10
CA TRP A 19 16.25 1.98 6.05
C TRP A 19 16.97 2.49 4.79
N LYS A 20 18.21 3.00 4.87
CA LYS A 20 19.00 3.39 3.68
C LYS A 20 19.24 2.21 2.71
N ARG A 21 19.28 0.97 3.23
CA ARG A 21 19.31 -0.26 2.43
C ARG A 21 17.92 -0.68 1.95
N ALA A 22 16.84 -0.28 2.65
CA ALA A 22 15.47 -0.64 2.30
C ALA A 22 15.00 0.03 1.00
N ILE A 23 15.38 1.28 0.71
CA ILE A 23 15.07 1.90 -0.61
C ILE A 23 15.78 1.15 -1.73
N ARG A 24 17.05 0.78 -1.55
CA ARG A 24 17.76 -0.04 -2.54
C ARG A 24 17.12 -1.42 -2.72
N GLY A 25 16.70 -2.06 -1.63
CA GLY A 25 15.97 -3.32 -1.68
C GLY A 25 14.62 -3.20 -2.38
N LEU A 26 13.89 -2.12 -2.12
CA LEU A 26 12.63 -1.80 -2.77
C LEU A 26 12.82 -1.60 -4.29
N LEU A 27 13.90 -0.94 -4.71
CA LEU A 27 14.19 -0.75 -6.14
C LEU A 27 14.78 -2.00 -6.82
N ALA A 28 15.30 -2.97 -6.06
CA ALA A 28 15.79 -4.23 -6.61
C ALA A 28 14.65 -5.19 -7.01
N ASP A 29 13.46 -5.02 -6.42
CA ASP A 29 12.24 -5.74 -6.82
C ASP A 29 11.62 -5.07 -8.07
N PRO A 30 11.47 -5.77 -9.21
CA PRO A 30 10.92 -5.18 -10.44
C PRO A 30 9.51 -4.61 -10.28
N GLY A 31 8.66 -5.26 -9.48
CA GLY A 31 7.29 -4.80 -9.25
C GLY A 31 7.24 -3.47 -8.49
N SER A 32 8.10 -3.34 -7.49
CA SER A 32 8.27 -2.12 -6.72
C SER A 32 8.94 -1.01 -7.55
N ALA A 33 9.97 -1.32 -8.33
CA ALA A 33 10.61 -0.35 -9.23
C ALA A 33 9.60 0.23 -10.24
N GLN A 34 8.74 -0.61 -10.81
CA GLN A 34 7.67 -0.16 -11.71
C GLN A 34 6.71 0.82 -11.01
N ARG A 35 6.34 0.57 -9.75
CA ARG A 35 5.47 1.49 -8.99
C ARG A 35 6.13 2.81 -8.69
N VAL A 36 7.40 2.77 -8.30
CA VAL A 36 8.16 3.99 -8.07
C VAL A 36 8.18 4.82 -9.34
N GLU A 37 8.40 4.21 -10.50
CA GLU A 37 8.39 4.94 -11.77
C GLU A 37 7.03 5.56 -12.09
N LEU A 38 5.93 4.82 -11.88
CA LEU A 38 4.58 5.37 -12.05
C LEU A 38 4.33 6.57 -11.13
N LEU A 39 4.76 6.49 -9.87
CA LEU A 39 4.67 7.58 -8.91
C LEU A 39 5.57 8.76 -9.30
N ARG A 40 6.74 8.53 -9.88
CA ARG A 40 7.59 9.61 -10.39
C ARG A 40 6.90 10.37 -11.52
N VAL A 41 6.27 9.65 -12.45
CA VAL A 41 5.51 10.27 -13.54
C VAL A 41 4.34 11.09 -13.01
N GLU A 42 3.60 10.57 -12.04
CA GLU A 42 2.53 11.31 -11.35
C GLU A 42 3.07 12.57 -10.68
N LEU A 43 4.12 12.44 -9.88
CA LEU A 43 4.72 13.54 -9.13
C LEU A 43 5.19 14.68 -10.05
N VAL A 44 5.84 14.35 -11.16
CA VAL A 44 6.29 15.32 -12.16
C VAL A 44 5.10 15.99 -12.84
N ARG A 45 4.05 15.23 -13.15
CA ARG A 45 2.87 15.75 -13.86
C ARG A 45 1.99 16.65 -13.00
N HIS A 46 1.86 16.33 -11.73
CA HIS A 46 0.89 16.96 -10.82
C HIS A 46 1.54 17.86 -9.76
N GLY A 47 2.86 17.82 -9.62
CA GLY A 47 3.59 18.57 -8.59
C GLY A 47 3.43 17.99 -7.18
N GLY A 48 2.80 16.83 -7.04
CA GLY A 48 2.50 16.17 -5.77
C GLY A 48 1.89 14.79 -6.00
N PHE A 49 1.66 14.05 -4.92
CA PHE A 49 0.89 12.80 -4.96
C PHE A 49 -0.57 13.08 -4.66
N ALA A 50 -1.48 12.29 -5.24
CA ALA A 50 -2.91 12.40 -4.95
C ALA A 50 -3.26 12.11 -3.47
N GLU A 51 -2.44 11.30 -2.80
CA GLU A 51 -2.60 10.94 -1.39
C GLU A 51 -1.30 11.21 -0.61
N PRO A 52 -1.38 11.65 0.66
CA PRO A 52 -0.23 11.88 1.51
C PRO A 52 0.46 10.57 1.93
N ILE A 53 1.66 10.70 2.50
CA ILE A 53 2.35 9.62 3.21
C ILE A 53 1.65 9.39 4.55
N VAL A 54 1.30 8.14 4.89
CA VAL A 54 0.67 7.84 6.18
C VAL A 54 1.73 7.39 7.18
N VAL A 55 1.76 8.02 8.35
CA VAL A 55 2.67 7.70 9.44
C VAL A 55 1.89 7.31 10.70
N GLU A 56 2.60 6.84 11.73
CA GLU A 56 2.13 6.66 13.09
C GLU A 56 3.09 7.40 14.02
N PRO A 57 2.75 8.64 14.43
CA PRO A 57 3.64 9.48 15.22
C PRO A 57 4.08 8.88 16.55
N ALA A 58 3.18 8.18 17.26
CA ALA A 58 3.50 7.63 18.58
C ALA A 58 4.58 6.55 18.50
N ARG A 59 4.58 5.76 17.43
CA ARG A 59 5.56 4.70 17.18
C ARG A 59 6.72 5.14 16.27
N ARG A 60 6.61 6.35 15.69
CA ARG A 60 7.50 6.89 14.67
C ARG A 60 7.62 5.94 13.48
N GLU A 61 6.50 5.41 13.01
CA GLU A 61 6.46 4.46 11.89
C GLU A 61 5.88 5.12 10.63
N ILE A 62 6.33 4.69 9.45
CA ILE A 62 5.69 4.97 8.16
C ILE A 62 4.79 3.78 7.88
N LEU A 63 3.48 4.01 7.90
CA LEU A 63 2.46 2.98 7.66
C LEU A 63 2.27 2.75 6.16
N ASP A 64 2.25 3.83 5.37
CA ASP A 64 2.15 3.80 3.91
C ASP A 64 2.93 4.95 3.25
N GLY A 65 3.35 4.74 2.00
CA GLY A 65 3.97 5.76 1.18
C GLY A 65 5.46 5.52 0.92
N MET A 66 5.97 4.32 1.18
CA MET A 66 7.38 3.99 0.91
C MET A 66 7.75 4.15 -0.57
N HIS A 67 6.88 3.72 -1.50
CA HIS A 67 7.11 3.93 -2.93
C HIS A 67 7.03 5.42 -3.31
N ARG A 68 6.18 6.20 -2.63
CA ARG A 68 6.04 7.67 -2.82
C ARG A 68 7.30 8.40 -2.35
N ILE A 69 7.83 8.05 -1.18
CA ILE A 69 9.10 8.60 -0.69
C ILE A 69 10.25 8.26 -1.65
N ALA A 70 10.33 7.01 -2.13
CA ALA A 70 11.34 6.63 -3.10
C ALA A 70 11.23 7.44 -4.41
N ALA A 71 10.02 7.62 -4.93
CA ALA A 71 9.77 8.44 -6.12
C ALA A 71 10.19 9.91 -5.91
N ALA A 72 9.84 10.48 -4.76
CA ALA A 72 10.19 11.85 -4.40
C ALA A 72 11.70 12.06 -4.26
N VAL A 73 12.40 11.13 -3.60
CA VAL A 73 13.88 11.16 -3.49
C VAL A 73 14.54 11.10 -4.86
N LEU A 74 14.07 10.22 -5.75
CA LEU A 74 14.66 10.07 -7.09
C LEU A 74 14.35 11.24 -8.03
N SER A 75 13.27 11.97 -7.77
CA SER A 75 12.86 13.17 -8.52
C SER A 75 13.30 14.48 -7.86
N GLU A 76 14.12 14.42 -6.80
CA GLU A 76 14.60 15.61 -6.05
C GLU A 76 13.45 16.53 -5.63
N HIS A 77 12.32 15.94 -5.20
CA HIS A 77 11.14 16.70 -4.82
C HIS A 77 11.27 17.26 -3.40
N ASP A 78 10.95 18.55 -3.25
CA ASP A 78 11.26 19.30 -2.02
C ASP A 78 10.31 19.01 -0.86
N THR A 79 9.05 18.68 -1.15
CA THR A 79 8.00 18.62 -0.12
C THR A 79 7.02 17.47 -0.32
N LEU A 80 6.72 16.75 0.76
CA LEU A 80 5.70 15.72 0.84
C LEU A 80 4.63 16.10 1.85
N GLU A 81 3.38 15.80 1.49
CA GLU A 81 2.27 15.80 2.43
C GLU A 81 2.32 14.53 3.29
N VAL A 82 2.03 14.68 4.58
CA VAL A 82 2.09 13.61 5.58
C VAL A 82 0.79 13.65 6.38
N ALA A 83 0.18 12.48 6.58
CA ALA A 83 -1.00 12.25 7.38
C ALA A 83 -0.61 11.38 8.60
N ASP A 84 -1.06 11.79 9.78
CA ASP A 84 -0.68 11.15 11.06
C ASP A 84 -1.40 9.82 11.30
N SER A 85 -2.43 9.53 10.50
CA SER A 85 -3.16 8.27 10.51
C SER A 85 -3.91 8.07 9.19
N TYR A 86 -4.42 6.85 8.98
CA TYR A 86 -5.34 6.59 7.86
C TYR A 86 -6.64 7.40 7.95
N ALA A 87 -7.06 7.81 9.15
CA ALA A 87 -8.24 8.64 9.36
C ALA A 87 -8.06 10.10 8.86
N ASP A 88 -6.82 10.53 8.61
CA ASP A 88 -6.54 11.89 8.11
C ASP A 88 -6.52 11.97 6.58
N LEU A 89 -6.86 10.87 5.89
CA LEU A 89 -6.90 10.85 4.43
C LEU A 89 -8.14 11.54 3.86
N PRO A 90 -8.06 12.13 2.65
CA PRO A 90 -9.19 12.76 1.98
C PRO A 90 -10.36 11.81 1.70
N ASP A 91 -10.05 10.56 1.32
CA ASP A 91 -11.01 9.45 1.25
C ASP A 91 -10.64 8.43 2.32
N ARG A 92 -11.51 8.29 3.31
CA ARG A 92 -11.32 7.40 4.47
C ARG A 92 -11.90 6.01 4.22
N ARG A 93 -12.63 5.82 3.12
CA ARG A 93 -13.41 4.61 2.92
C ARG A 93 -12.47 3.42 2.76
N ARG A 94 -12.62 2.49 3.70
CA ARG A 94 -11.93 1.20 3.68
C ARG A 94 -12.91 0.08 3.40
N VAL A 95 -12.39 -0.94 2.74
CA VAL A 95 -13.08 -2.20 2.57
C VAL A 95 -12.17 -3.34 3.01
N GLN A 96 -12.72 -4.28 3.76
CA GLN A 96 -12.11 -5.58 3.95
C GLN A 96 -12.46 -6.45 2.75
N VAL A 97 -11.44 -7.03 2.11
CA VAL A 97 -11.61 -7.99 1.01
C VAL A 97 -11.07 -9.34 1.45
N VAL A 98 -11.88 -10.38 1.24
CA VAL A 98 -11.48 -11.77 1.43
C VAL A 98 -11.11 -12.35 0.06
N LEU A 99 -9.88 -12.86 -0.06
CA LEU A 99 -9.37 -13.49 -1.27
C LEU A 99 -9.19 -14.99 -1.00
N GLY A 100 -10.12 -15.80 -1.47
CA GLY A 100 -10.07 -17.26 -1.32
C GLY A 100 -8.95 -17.88 -2.15
N ALA A 101 -8.33 -18.92 -1.61
CA ALA A 101 -7.39 -19.78 -2.30
C ALA A 101 -7.95 -21.20 -2.37
N GLY A 102 -7.78 -21.88 -3.52
CA GLY A 102 -8.24 -23.26 -3.69
C GLY A 102 -7.47 -24.29 -2.83
N THR A 103 -6.40 -23.86 -2.17
CA THR A 103 -5.53 -24.67 -1.30
C THR A 103 -5.16 -23.88 -0.05
N ALA A 104 -4.61 -24.54 0.96
CA ALA A 104 -4.17 -23.88 2.18
C ALA A 104 -3.19 -22.73 1.89
N VAL A 105 -3.42 -21.56 2.49
CA VAL A 105 -2.59 -20.37 2.33
C VAL A 105 -1.50 -20.40 3.38
N GLY A 106 -0.31 -20.85 2.99
CA GLY A 106 0.88 -20.67 3.82
C GLY A 106 1.33 -19.20 3.82
N SER A 107 2.14 -18.81 4.80
CA SER A 107 2.77 -17.47 4.86
C SER A 107 3.48 -17.09 3.56
N TRP A 108 4.07 -18.07 2.86
CA TRP A 108 4.71 -17.88 1.56
C TRP A 108 3.80 -17.28 0.48
N ALA A 109 2.49 -17.58 0.51
CA ALA A 109 1.54 -17.09 -0.48
C ALA A 109 1.25 -15.61 -0.24
N VAL A 110 1.09 -15.22 1.03
CA VAL A 110 0.99 -13.82 1.45
C VAL A 110 2.27 -13.07 1.07
N ASP A 111 3.45 -13.60 1.38
CA ASP A 111 4.73 -12.94 1.03
C ASP A 111 4.86 -12.71 -0.48
N ARG A 112 4.42 -13.68 -1.29
CA ARG A 112 4.46 -13.60 -2.75
C ARG A 112 3.53 -12.54 -3.32
N VAL A 113 2.32 -12.40 -2.77
CA VAL A 113 1.33 -11.42 -3.28
C VAL A 113 1.38 -10.09 -2.54
N ALA A 114 1.97 -10.02 -1.35
CA ALA A 114 2.02 -8.81 -0.53
C ALA A 114 2.67 -7.67 -1.29
N GLY A 115 3.76 -7.94 -1.99
CA GLY A 115 4.33 -7.02 -2.96
C GLY A 115 3.25 -6.55 -3.92
N ALA A 116 2.68 -7.45 -4.73
CA ALA A 116 1.69 -7.16 -5.78
C ALA A 116 0.42 -6.42 -5.32
N LEU A 117 -0.07 -6.68 -4.10
CA LEU A 117 -1.38 -6.23 -3.62
C LEU A 117 -1.33 -5.08 -2.62
N ARG A 118 -0.14 -4.75 -2.07
CA ARG A 118 -0.04 -3.75 -1.00
C ARG A 118 -0.31 -2.33 -1.45
N SER A 119 0.14 -1.91 -2.63
CA SER A 119 -0.11 -0.56 -3.11
C SER A 119 -0.01 -0.50 -4.62
N PHE A 120 -1.01 0.08 -5.29
CA PHE A 120 -1.04 0.16 -6.74
C PHE A 120 -2.00 1.24 -7.28
N PRO A 121 -1.85 1.66 -8.55
CA PRO A 121 -2.79 2.58 -9.19
C PRO A 121 -4.18 1.96 -9.30
N PHE A 122 -5.20 2.67 -8.83
CA PHE A 122 -6.60 2.26 -8.87
C PHE A 122 -7.54 3.46 -8.89
N ALA A 123 -8.61 3.38 -9.69
CA ALA A 123 -9.68 4.39 -9.77
C ALA A 123 -9.23 5.84 -10.00
N GLY A 124 -8.12 6.06 -10.73
CA GLY A 124 -7.58 7.39 -11.01
C GLY A 124 -6.67 7.96 -9.92
N GLY A 125 -6.41 7.20 -8.86
CA GLY A 125 -5.42 7.49 -7.82
C GLY A 125 -4.61 6.25 -7.46
N TRP A 126 -4.25 6.14 -6.19
CA TRP A 126 -3.58 4.97 -5.62
C TRP A 126 -4.48 4.32 -4.59
N THR A 127 -4.46 3.00 -4.52
CA THR A 127 -5.00 2.27 -3.38
C THR A 127 -3.86 1.63 -2.63
N THR A 128 -3.99 1.61 -1.31
CA THR A 128 -3.07 0.95 -0.39
C THR A 128 -3.83 -0.02 0.49
N CYS A 129 -3.17 -1.13 0.78
CA CYS A 129 -3.57 -2.11 1.78
C CYS A 129 -2.96 -1.79 3.15
N ALA A 130 -3.78 -1.57 4.17
CA ALA A 130 -3.32 -1.34 5.54
C ALA A 130 -2.72 -2.60 6.17
N GLY A 131 -3.17 -3.78 5.76
CA GLY A 131 -2.67 -5.06 6.25
C GLY A 131 -3.16 -6.24 5.43
N LEU A 132 -2.34 -7.28 5.33
CA LEU A 132 -2.62 -8.52 4.61
C LEU A 132 -2.33 -9.70 5.53
N PHE A 133 -3.32 -10.55 5.78
CA PHE A 133 -3.23 -11.60 6.78
C PHE A 133 -3.65 -12.95 6.18
N PRO A 134 -2.85 -14.02 6.39
CA PRO A 134 -3.23 -15.36 5.97
C PRO A 134 -4.29 -15.95 6.90
N GLY A 135 -5.35 -16.50 6.33
CA GLY A 135 -6.23 -17.49 6.96
C GLY A 135 -5.87 -18.91 6.51
N GLU A 136 -6.69 -19.90 6.88
CA GLU A 136 -6.44 -21.29 6.49
C GLU A 136 -6.48 -21.48 4.96
N ARG A 137 -7.47 -20.87 4.30
CA ARG A 137 -7.71 -20.99 2.84
C ARG A 137 -8.02 -19.65 2.18
N GLU A 138 -7.63 -18.57 2.82
CA GLU A 138 -7.93 -17.22 2.34
C GLU A 138 -6.84 -16.24 2.76
N ILE A 139 -6.83 -15.10 2.09
CA ILE A 139 -6.06 -13.93 2.46
C ILE A 139 -7.07 -12.82 2.73
N VAL A 140 -7.02 -12.24 3.92
CA VAL A 140 -7.86 -11.10 4.28
C VAL A 140 -6.99 -9.85 4.27
N GLY A 141 -7.50 -8.77 3.68
CA GLY A 141 -6.84 -7.48 3.74
C GLY A 141 -7.80 -6.32 3.73
N TRP A 142 -7.27 -5.13 4.03
CA TRP A 142 -8.02 -3.89 4.16
C TRP A 142 -7.47 -2.87 3.20
N TRP A 143 -8.27 -2.44 2.22
CA TRP A 143 -7.84 -1.50 1.18
C TRP A 143 -8.66 -0.22 1.22
N HIS A 144 -8.03 0.89 0.86
CA HIS A 144 -8.75 2.10 0.53
C HIS A 144 -9.49 1.90 -0.79
N CYS A 145 -10.78 2.21 -0.80
CA CYS A 145 -11.62 1.98 -1.97
C CYS A 145 -12.68 3.08 -2.07
N PRO A 146 -12.63 3.92 -3.12
CA PRO A 146 -13.69 4.89 -3.36
C PRO A 146 -15.06 4.23 -3.46
N ALA A 147 -16.09 4.93 -3.00
CA ALA A 147 -17.46 4.42 -3.03
C ALA A 147 -17.88 3.97 -4.43
N GLY A 148 -18.51 2.79 -4.52
CA GLY A 148 -18.97 2.21 -5.78
C GLY A 148 -17.87 1.56 -6.65
N ARG A 149 -16.67 1.34 -6.11
CA ARG A 149 -15.55 0.72 -6.84
C ARG A 149 -15.18 -0.68 -6.34
N ASP A 150 -15.96 -1.26 -5.45
CA ASP A 150 -15.67 -2.52 -4.74
C ASP A 150 -15.40 -3.68 -5.70
N GLU A 151 -16.29 -3.93 -6.65
CA GLU A 151 -16.13 -5.00 -7.64
C GLU A 151 -14.88 -4.80 -8.51
N ALA A 152 -14.62 -3.55 -8.92
CA ALA A 152 -13.45 -3.20 -9.71
C ALA A 152 -12.16 -3.42 -8.92
N LEU A 153 -12.16 -3.11 -7.61
CA LEU A 153 -11.03 -3.40 -6.72
C LEU A 153 -10.81 -4.90 -6.63
N GLY A 154 -11.88 -5.68 -6.38
CA GLY A 154 -11.80 -7.14 -6.32
C GLY A 154 -11.22 -7.77 -7.59
N ALA A 155 -11.66 -7.30 -8.76
CA ALA A 155 -11.12 -7.74 -10.05
C ALA A 155 -9.63 -7.40 -10.21
N GLU A 156 -9.22 -6.18 -9.83
CA GLU A 156 -7.82 -5.75 -9.89
C GLU A 156 -6.93 -6.58 -8.94
N LEU A 157 -7.41 -6.88 -7.73
CA LEU A 157 -6.71 -7.73 -6.75
C LEU A 157 -6.49 -9.14 -7.30
N ILE A 158 -7.52 -9.78 -7.86
CA ILE A 158 -7.37 -11.10 -8.51
C ILE A 158 -6.37 -11.03 -9.66
N GLY A 159 -6.51 -10.04 -10.55
CA GLY A 159 -5.64 -9.88 -11.72
C GLY A 159 -4.18 -9.65 -11.33
N ARG A 160 -3.92 -8.94 -10.23
CA ARG A 160 -2.56 -8.74 -9.69
C ARG A 160 -2.01 -9.99 -9.04
N ALA A 161 -2.81 -10.70 -8.24
CA ALA A 161 -2.39 -11.97 -7.65
C ALA A 161 -2.01 -12.99 -8.73
N ALA A 162 -2.81 -13.07 -9.80
CA ALA A 162 -2.55 -13.96 -10.93
C ALA A 162 -1.23 -13.60 -11.64
N ARG A 163 -0.95 -12.31 -11.85
CA ARG A 163 0.34 -11.83 -12.39
C ARG A 163 1.53 -12.15 -11.47
N ALA A 164 1.30 -12.21 -10.16
CA ALA A 164 2.28 -12.66 -9.17
C ALA A 164 2.36 -14.20 -9.04
N GLY A 165 1.66 -14.95 -9.90
CA GLY A 165 1.69 -16.41 -9.94
C GLY A 165 0.83 -17.10 -8.87
N VAL A 166 -0.10 -16.37 -8.23
CA VAL A 166 -1.02 -16.92 -7.22
C VAL A 166 -2.46 -16.78 -7.71
N ARG A 167 -3.17 -17.90 -7.85
CA ARG A 167 -4.57 -17.89 -8.24
C ARG A 167 -5.44 -17.70 -6.99
N LEU A 168 -6.13 -16.57 -6.93
CA LEU A 168 -7.10 -16.25 -5.89
C LEU A 168 -8.48 -16.05 -6.50
N THR A 169 -9.51 -16.24 -5.69
CA THR A 169 -10.91 -15.97 -6.01
C THR A 169 -11.44 -14.87 -5.11
N LEU A 170 -12.31 -14.02 -5.63
CA LEU A 170 -12.94 -12.98 -4.83
C LEU A 170 -13.99 -13.60 -3.92
N GLY A 171 -13.82 -13.41 -2.61
CA GLY A 171 -14.84 -13.64 -1.60
C GLY A 171 -15.59 -12.35 -1.27
N PRO A 172 -16.11 -12.21 -0.04
CA PRO A 172 -16.80 -11.01 0.39
C PRO A 172 -15.93 -9.74 0.34
N ILE A 173 -16.58 -8.62 0.01
CA ILE A 173 -16.07 -7.26 0.21
C ILE A 173 -17.01 -6.58 1.20
N THR A 174 -16.46 -6.12 2.33
CA THR A 174 -17.23 -5.49 3.40
C THR A 174 -16.69 -4.09 3.63
N ALA A 175 -17.56 -3.07 3.57
CA ALA A 175 -17.18 -1.73 3.97
C ALA A 175 -16.87 -1.70 5.47
N ILE A 176 -15.83 -0.96 5.85
CA ILE A 176 -15.42 -0.78 7.23
C ILE A 176 -15.81 0.63 7.64
N ASP A 177 -16.65 0.72 8.66
CA ASP A 177 -16.98 1.98 9.28
C ASP A 177 -15.91 2.29 10.34
N ASP A 178 -15.36 3.51 10.34
CA ASP A 178 -14.23 3.94 11.19
C ASP A 178 -14.50 3.85 12.71
N SER A 179 -15.69 3.40 13.14
CA SER A 179 -16.01 3.11 14.54
C SER A 179 -15.35 1.84 15.09
N ASP A 180 -14.82 0.97 14.22
CA ASP A 180 -14.29 -0.35 14.61
C ASP A 180 -12.76 -0.40 14.79
N ASP A 181 -12.05 0.72 14.64
CA ASP A 181 -10.57 0.81 14.70
C ASP A 181 -10.00 0.84 16.15
N GLN A 182 -10.59 0.05 17.05
CA GLN A 182 -10.01 -0.29 18.36
C GLN A 182 -9.53 -1.75 18.35
N GLY A 183 -8.38 -2.02 17.72
CA GLY A 183 -7.73 -3.33 17.72
C GLY A 183 -6.22 -3.23 17.74
#